data_AF-A0A975VLA1-F1
#
_entry.id   AF-A0A975VLA1-F1
#
_cell.length_a   1.000
_cell.length_b   1.000
_cell.length_c   1.000
_cell.angle_alpha   90.00
_cell.angle_beta   90.00
_cell.angle_gamma   90.00
#
_symmetry.space_group_name_H-M   'P 1'
#
loop_
_entity.id
_entity.type
_entity.pdbx_description
1 polymer ?
#
loop_
_entity_poly.entity_id
_entity_poly.type
_entity_poly.pdbx_seq_one_letter_code
_entity_poly.pdbx_strand_id
1 'polypeptide(L)'
;MERRPFILASLWLPGLAWAHHGWSSFDQDRPIYLEGKVVSAKWQNPHAELILEVPADLKLPADLAQRALPAQTAPVDGKALLAKAALPKRRDRRWEIELAPLTRLELWKVAEIKPGASMSVLGFTLKDEKGEAVLRAEYLFVDGRTYGLRSSPA
;
A
#
# COMPACT_ATOMS: atom_id res chain seq x y z
N MET A 1 32.86 -47.06 3.46
CA MET A 1 32.29 -46.06 2.53
C MET A 1 31.11 -45.42 3.23
N GLU A 2 31.33 -44.27 3.86
CA GLU A 2 30.33 -43.53 4.62
C GLU A 2 29.44 -42.72 3.67
N ARG A 3 28.12 -42.93 3.72
CA ARG A 3 27.14 -42.13 2.98
C ARG A 3 26.43 -41.22 3.97
N ARG A 4 26.82 -39.95 4.01
CA ARG A 4 26.14 -38.90 4.79
C ARG A 4 24.96 -38.33 3.97
N PRO A 5 23.72 -38.37 4.47
CA PRO A 5 22.63 -37.62 3.88
C PRO A 5 22.68 -36.17 4.38
N PHE A 6 22.84 -35.22 3.47
CA PHE A 6 22.57 -33.81 3.76
C PHE A 6 21.06 -33.61 3.73
N ILE A 7 20.46 -33.39 4.90
CA ILE A 7 19.11 -32.84 5.00
C ILE A 7 19.24 -31.32 4.89
N LEU A 8 18.81 -30.74 3.77
CA LEU A 8 18.56 -29.31 3.66
C LEU A 8 17.30 -28.99 4.47
N ALA A 9 17.49 -28.45 5.68
CA ALA A 9 16.41 -27.84 6.43
C ALA A 9 16.03 -26.50 5.75
N SER A 10 14.88 -26.46 5.07
CA SER A 10 14.28 -25.18 4.67
C SER A 10 13.74 -24.51 5.93
N LEU A 11 14.47 -23.52 6.45
CA LEU A 11 13.91 -22.58 7.43
C LEU A 11 12.84 -21.74 6.73
N TRP A 12 11.59 -22.15 6.87
CA TRP A 12 10.47 -21.23 6.74
C TRP A 12 10.50 -20.35 7.99
N LEU A 13 11.05 -19.15 7.87
CA LEU A 13 10.80 -18.10 8.85
C LEU A 13 9.34 -17.66 8.63
N PRO A 14 8.39 -17.99 9.52
CA PRO A 14 7.08 -17.36 9.46
C PRO A 14 7.33 -15.86 9.61
N GLY A 15 7.03 -15.09 8.57
CA GLY A 15 6.97 -13.64 8.66
C GLY A 15 6.07 -13.31 9.85
N LEU A 16 6.58 -12.49 10.76
CA LEU A 16 5.81 -11.91 11.84
C LEU A 16 4.66 -11.13 11.20
N ALA A 17 3.52 -11.77 10.98
CA ALA A 17 2.28 -11.09 10.67
C ALA A 17 1.88 -10.36 11.96
N TRP A 18 2.45 -9.17 12.16
CA TRP A 18 2.09 -8.32 13.26
C TRP A 18 0.66 -7.84 13.09
N ALA A 19 -0.03 -7.81 14.23
CA ALA A 19 -1.45 -7.60 14.32
C ALA A 19 -1.86 -6.28 13.64
N HIS A 20 -2.52 -6.41 12.49
CA HIS A 20 -3.66 -5.61 12.02
C HIS A 20 -3.66 -4.19 12.55
N HIS A 21 -2.80 -3.36 11.97
CA HIS A 21 -2.70 -1.94 12.24
C HIS A 21 -4.03 -1.27 11.89
N GLY A 22 -4.93 -1.20 12.86
CA GLY A 22 -6.07 -0.29 12.77
C GLY A 22 -5.56 1.11 12.43
N TRP A 23 -6.42 1.95 11.86
CA TRP A 23 -6.04 3.30 11.41
C TRP A 23 -5.29 4.14 12.46
N SER A 24 -5.45 3.84 13.76
CA SER A 24 -4.75 4.51 14.87
C SER A 24 -3.24 4.25 14.93
N SER A 25 -2.72 3.20 14.29
CA SER A 25 -1.28 2.94 14.21
C SER A 25 -0.57 3.84 13.18
N PHE A 26 -1.33 4.43 12.26
CA PHE A 26 -0.81 5.22 11.15
C PHE A 26 -0.90 6.72 11.42
N ASP A 27 0.11 7.46 10.93
CA ASP A 27 0.17 8.91 11.02
C ASP A 27 -0.72 9.55 9.94
N GLN A 28 -2.00 9.73 10.28
CA GLN A 28 -3.00 10.28 9.37
C GLN A 28 -2.81 11.78 9.08
N ASP A 29 -1.94 12.47 9.82
CA ASP A 29 -1.63 13.88 9.60
C ASP A 29 -0.59 14.09 8.49
N ARG A 30 0.12 13.02 8.10
CA ARG A 30 1.18 13.06 7.09
C ARG A 30 0.94 12.05 5.96
N PRO A 31 0.12 12.40 4.95
CA PRO A 31 -0.10 11.54 3.80
C PRO A 31 1.18 11.39 2.97
N ILE A 32 1.50 10.15 2.63
CA ILE A 32 2.66 9.76 1.82
C ILE A 32 2.19 9.29 0.44
N TYR A 33 2.85 9.78 -0.59
CA TYR A 33 2.70 9.31 -1.96
C TYR A 33 3.81 8.31 -2.29
N LEU A 34 3.43 7.16 -2.82
CA LEU A 34 4.34 6.20 -3.44
C LEU A 34 3.86 5.88 -4.86
N GLU A 35 4.82 5.63 -5.75
CA GLU A 35 4.57 5.15 -7.11
C GLU A 35 5.61 4.09 -7.45
N GLY A 36 5.22 3.08 -8.20
CA GLY A 36 6.14 2.01 -8.55
C GLY A 36 5.51 0.86 -9.30
N LYS A 37 6.25 -0.25 -9.32
CA LYS A 37 5.83 -1.51 -9.95
C LYS A 37 5.51 -2.54 -8.90
N VAL A 38 4.38 -3.21 -9.01
CA VAL A 38 4.01 -4.32 -8.12
C VAL A 38 4.91 -5.51 -8.43
N VAL A 39 5.60 -6.02 -7.42
CA VAL A 39 6.48 -7.20 -7.56
C VAL A 39 5.90 -8.45 -6.91
N SER A 40 4.96 -8.29 -5.98
CA SER A 40 4.21 -9.38 -5.37
C SER A 40 2.82 -8.89 -4.98
N ALA A 41 1.83 -9.79 -5.01
CA ALA A 41 0.47 -9.51 -4.60
C ALA A 41 -0.07 -10.70 -3.80
N LYS A 42 -0.70 -10.42 -2.65
CA LYS A 42 -1.53 -11.36 -1.91
C LYS A 42 -2.95 -10.85 -1.92
N TRP A 43 -3.77 -11.39 -2.82
CA TRP A 43 -5.16 -10.97 -3.00
C TRP A 43 -6.11 -11.86 -2.19
N GLN A 44 -6.01 -11.78 -0.87
CA GLN A 44 -6.76 -12.62 0.07
C GLN A 44 -7.24 -11.81 1.28
N ASN A 45 -8.03 -12.42 2.17
CA ASN A 45 -8.42 -11.81 3.45
C ASN A 45 -7.31 -12.03 4.51
N PRO A 46 -7.18 -11.17 5.54
CA PRO A 46 -8.09 -10.08 5.94
C PRO A 46 -8.02 -8.79 5.11
N HIS A 47 -6.90 -8.53 4.44
CA HIS A 47 -6.69 -7.40 3.53
C HIS A 47 -5.85 -7.89 2.35
N ALA A 48 -6.04 -7.29 1.19
CA ALA A 48 -5.08 -7.49 0.11
C ALA A 48 -3.78 -6.72 0.43
N GLU A 49 -2.65 -7.34 0.15
CA GLU A 49 -1.32 -6.77 0.34
C GLU A 49 -0.56 -6.78 -0.98
N LEU A 50 0.17 -5.71 -1.25
CA LEU A 50 1.10 -5.65 -2.39
C LEU A 50 2.50 -5.37 -1.88
N ILE A 51 3.51 -5.92 -2.56
CA ILE A 51 4.87 -5.40 -2.47
C ILE A 51 5.10 -4.50 -3.67
N LEU A 52 5.30 -3.22 -3.41
CA LEU A 52 5.58 -2.18 -4.40
C LEU A 52 7.08 -1.91 -4.44
N GLU A 53 7.67 -2.02 -5.62
CA GLU A 53 9.04 -1.55 -5.86
C GLU A 53 9.01 -0.09 -6.30
N VAL A 54 9.53 0.77 -5.44
CA VAL A 54 9.60 2.23 -5.60
C VAL A 54 10.94 2.62 -6.25
N PRO A 55 10.93 3.50 -7.27
CA PRO A 55 12.15 3.99 -7.91
C PRO A 55 12.95 4.91 -6.98
N ALA A 56 14.28 4.94 -7.16
CA ALA A 56 15.16 5.74 -6.31
C ALA A 56 14.96 7.26 -6.48
N ASP A 57 14.45 7.68 -7.64
CA ASP A 57 14.17 9.07 -8.01
C ASP A 57 12.68 9.40 -7.95
N LEU A 58 11.91 8.73 -7.08
CA LEU A 58 10.50 9.03 -6.83
C LEU A 58 10.28 10.54 -6.63
N LYS A 59 9.30 11.08 -7.35
CA LYS A 59 8.89 12.49 -7.29
C LYS A 59 7.40 12.57 -7.05
N LEU A 60 6.97 13.65 -6.40
CA LEU A 60 5.56 13.99 -6.38
C LEU A 60 5.14 14.43 -7.78
N PRO A 61 4.05 13.87 -8.32
CA PRO A 61 3.46 14.37 -9.56
C PRO A 61 2.98 15.81 -9.38
N ALA A 62 3.28 16.68 -10.35
CA ALA A 62 2.89 18.09 -10.30
C ALA A 62 1.37 18.30 -10.31
N ASP A 63 0.62 17.32 -10.84
CA ASP A 63 -0.83 17.30 -10.94
C ASP A 63 -1.52 16.67 -9.71
N LEU A 64 -0.75 16.15 -8.74
CA LEU A 64 -1.29 15.33 -7.66
C LEU A 64 -2.38 16.06 -6.86
N ALA A 65 -2.16 17.34 -6.53
CA ALA A 65 -3.09 18.17 -5.76
C ALA A 65 -4.41 18.46 -6.49
N GLN A 66 -4.45 18.28 -7.81
CA GLN A 66 -5.60 18.56 -8.67
C GLN A 66 -6.36 17.30 -9.08
N ARG A 67 -5.88 16.10 -8.74
CA ARG A 67 -6.52 14.84 -9.13
C ARG A 67 -7.93 14.75 -8.55
N ALA A 68 -8.88 14.38 -9.40
CA ALA A 68 -10.24 14.07 -8.97
C ALA A 68 -10.23 12.79 -8.12
N LEU A 69 -10.90 12.86 -6.97
CA LEU A 69 -11.04 11.73 -6.04
C LEU A 69 -12.50 11.29 -5.99
N PRO A 70 -12.78 9.98 -5.97
CA PRO A 70 -14.15 9.50 -5.86
C PRO A 70 -14.69 9.75 -4.45
N ALA A 71 -16.00 9.98 -4.37
CA ALA A 71 -16.68 10.15 -3.09
C ALA A 71 -16.72 8.82 -2.32
N GLN A 72 -16.52 8.90 -1.00
CA GLN A 72 -16.61 7.77 -0.09
C GLN A 72 -17.69 8.04 0.96
N THR A 73 -18.26 7.01 1.57
CA THR A 73 -19.26 7.18 2.64
C THR A 73 -18.67 7.82 3.90
N ALA A 74 -17.39 7.56 4.18
CA ALA A 74 -16.64 8.28 5.21
C ALA A 74 -16.31 9.72 4.73
N PRO A 75 -16.39 10.74 5.61
CA PRO A 75 -16.12 12.13 5.26
C PRO A 75 -14.62 12.41 5.18
N VAL A 76 -13.95 11.89 4.15
CA VAL A 76 -12.52 12.11 3.91
C VAL A 76 -12.32 13.41 3.14
N ASP A 77 -11.58 14.36 3.71
CA ASP A 77 -11.11 15.54 2.97
C ASP A 77 -9.93 15.17 2.05
N GLY A 78 -10.25 14.49 0.95
CA GLY A 78 -9.25 14.01 0.00
C GLY A 78 -8.43 15.13 -0.63
N LYS A 79 -9.04 16.31 -0.85
CA LYS A 79 -8.33 17.47 -1.40
C LYS A 79 -7.25 17.97 -0.46
N ALA A 80 -7.56 18.07 0.84
CA ALA A 80 -6.55 18.43 1.84
C ALA A 80 -5.43 17.38 1.93
N LEU A 81 -5.77 16.08 1.80
CA LEU A 81 -4.77 15.01 1.80
C LEU A 81 -3.82 15.10 0.60
N LEU A 82 -4.34 15.31 -0.62
CA LEU A 82 -3.50 15.47 -1.81
C LEU A 82 -2.60 16.72 -1.71
N ALA A 83 -3.11 17.82 -1.16
CA ALA A 83 -2.33 19.04 -0.98
C ALA A 83 -1.21 18.90 0.06
N LYS A 84 -1.38 18.02 1.06
CA LYS A 84 -0.38 17.72 2.10
C LYS A 84 0.55 16.56 1.74
N ALA A 85 0.33 15.90 0.60
CA ALA A 85 1.07 14.71 0.21
C ALA A 85 2.59 14.99 0.18
N ALA A 86 3.35 14.08 0.77
CA ALA A 86 4.80 14.15 0.85
C ALA A 86 5.45 12.85 0.35
N LEU A 87 6.75 12.91 0.07
CA LEU A 87 7.57 11.72 -0.13
C LEU A 87 7.96 11.11 1.23
N PRO A 88 8.25 9.80 1.28
CA PRO A 88 8.83 9.18 2.47
C PRO A 88 10.21 9.79 2.79
N LYS A 89 10.56 9.83 4.08
CA LYS A 89 11.91 10.21 4.55
C LYS A 89 12.88 9.04 4.41
N ARG A 90 12.38 7.81 4.52
CA ARG A 90 13.15 6.57 4.32
C ARG A 90 13.42 6.30 2.84
N ARG A 91 14.42 5.45 2.57
CA ARG A 91 14.95 5.17 1.21
C ARG A 91 14.72 3.73 0.75
N ASP A 92 13.91 2.97 1.48
CA ASP A 92 13.55 1.60 1.15
C ASP A 92 12.91 1.56 -0.23
N ARG A 93 13.36 0.60 -1.05
CA ARG A 93 12.83 0.39 -2.40
C ARG A 93 11.64 -0.56 -2.43
N ARG A 94 11.44 -1.37 -1.40
CA ARG A 94 10.31 -2.29 -1.31
C ARG A 94 9.41 -1.86 -0.17
N TRP A 95 8.16 -1.63 -0.52
CA TRP A 95 7.12 -1.23 0.42
C TRP A 95 6.00 -2.25 0.43
N GLU A 96 5.54 -2.60 1.62
CA GLU A 96 4.26 -3.28 1.77
C GLU A 96 3.14 -2.25 1.70
N ILE A 97 2.20 -2.47 0.78
CA ILE A 97 1.01 -1.64 0.64
C ILE A 97 -0.16 -2.46 1.17
N GLU A 98 -0.69 -2.02 2.30
CA GLU A 98 -1.92 -2.59 2.89
C GLU A 98 -3.13 -1.94 2.21
N LEU A 99 -3.85 -2.72 1.40
CA LEU A 99 -5.09 -2.27 0.77
C LEU A 99 -6.29 -2.46 1.71
N ALA A 100 -7.49 -2.21 1.20
CA ALA A 100 -8.71 -2.53 1.92
C ALA A 100 -8.98 -4.07 1.97
N PRO A 101 -9.86 -4.54 2.86
CA PRO A 101 -10.41 -5.90 2.79
C PRO A 101 -11.03 -6.19 1.42
N LEU A 102 -11.01 -7.45 0.99
CA LEU A 102 -11.50 -7.85 -0.34
C LEU A 102 -12.96 -7.42 -0.59
N THR A 103 -13.81 -7.47 0.43
CA THR A 103 -15.20 -7.02 0.34
C THR A 103 -15.32 -5.54 -0.03
N ARG A 104 -14.40 -4.68 0.45
CA ARG A 104 -14.37 -3.27 0.06
C ARG A 104 -13.82 -3.09 -1.34
N LEU A 105 -12.78 -3.84 -1.71
CA LEU A 105 -12.23 -3.82 -3.07
C LEU A 105 -13.30 -4.24 -4.10
N GLU A 106 -14.14 -5.21 -3.77
CA GLU A 106 -15.29 -5.64 -4.57
C GLU A 106 -16.35 -4.54 -4.71
N LEU A 107 -16.72 -3.85 -3.63
CA LEU A 107 -17.65 -2.70 -3.69
C LEU A 107 -17.14 -1.59 -4.62
N TRP A 108 -15.83 -1.35 -4.61
CA TRP A 108 -15.16 -0.40 -5.51
C TRP A 108 -14.90 -0.96 -6.92
N LYS A 109 -15.17 -2.26 -7.14
CA LYS A 109 -14.88 -2.99 -8.37
C LYS A 109 -13.41 -2.86 -8.79
N VAL A 110 -12.51 -2.91 -7.80
CA VAL A 110 -11.07 -2.94 -8.04
C VAL A 110 -10.72 -4.30 -8.64
N ALA A 111 -10.20 -4.30 -9.85
CA ALA A 111 -9.65 -5.51 -10.45
C ALA A 111 -8.45 -6.00 -9.63
N GLU A 112 -8.25 -7.32 -9.56
CA GLU A 112 -7.08 -7.88 -8.88
C GLU A 112 -5.79 -7.33 -9.51
N ILE A 113 -4.97 -6.73 -8.66
CA ILE A 113 -3.68 -6.15 -9.07
C ILE A 113 -2.64 -7.26 -9.06
N LYS A 114 -2.03 -7.50 -10.22
CA LYS A 114 -1.05 -8.57 -10.41
C LYS A 114 0.38 -8.04 -10.39
N PRO A 115 1.37 -8.89 -10.05
CA PRO A 115 2.78 -8.55 -10.27
C PRO A 115 3.01 -8.10 -11.71
N GLY A 116 3.76 -7.01 -11.87
CA GLY A 116 3.96 -6.35 -13.16
C GLY A 116 3.22 -5.04 -13.32
N ALA A 117 2.10 -4.84 -12.60
CA ALA A 117 1.29 -3.64 -12.71
C ALA A 117 2.04 -2.38 -12.22
N SER A 118 1.84 -1.26 -12.91
CA SER A 118 2.26 0.05 -12.45
C SER A 118 1.12 0.72 -11.70
N MET A 119 1.39 1.24 -10.51
CA MET A 119 0.40 1.94 -9.70
C MET A 119 1.05 3.05 -8.88
N SER A 120 0.20 3.96 -8.41
CA SER A 120 0.54 4.87 -7.34
C SER A 120 -0.50 4.81 -6.23
N VAL A 121 -0.09 5.24 -5.04
CA VAL A 121 -0.92 5.18 -3.85
C VAL A 121 -0.64 6.41 -3.00
N LEU A 122 -1.71 7.01 -2.49
CA LEU A 122 -1.65 7.93 -1.37
C LEU A 122 -2.13 7.19 -0.14
N GLY A 123 -1.37 7.26 0.94
CA GLY A 123 -1.75 6.63 2.19
C GLY A 123 -0.91 7.10 3.35
N PHE A 124 -0.84 6.28 4.39
CA PHE A 124 -0.18 6.67 5.63
C PHE A 124 0.78 5.60 6.09
N THR A 125 1.91 6.04 6.63
CA THR A 125 2.91 5.18 7.24
C THR A 125 2.73 5.16 8.74
N LEU A 126 3.47 4.29 9.43
CA LEU A 126 3.60 4.37 10.88
C LEU A 126 4.16 5.73 11.30
N LYS A 127 3.88 6.12 12.55
CA LYS A 127 4.36 7.39 13.11
C LYS A 127 5.87 7.52 13.00
N ASP A 128 6.33 8.68 12.52
CA ASP A 128 7.73 8.97 12.20
C ASP A 128 8.38 8.00 11.19
N GLU A 129 7.58 7.24 10.42
CA GLU A 129 8.04 6.15 9.54
C GLU A 129 8.83 5.05 10.26
N LYS A 130 8.62 4.87 11.58
CA LYS A 130 9.32 3.87 12.38
C LYS A 130 8.89 2.45 12.04
N GLY A 131 9.86 1.53 12.01
CA GLY A 131 9.61 0.12 11.77
C GLY A 131 9.58 -0.23 10.28
N GLU A 132 8.64 -1.08 9.90
CA GLU A 132 8.53 -1.64 8.55
C GLU A 132 8.17 -0.59 7.50
N ALA A 133 8.58 -0.83 6.25
CA ALA A 133 8.22 0.01 5.11
C ALA A 133 6.78 -0.30 4.68
N VAL A 134 5.81 0.03 5.53
CA VAL A 134 4.39 -0.22 5.30
C VAL A 134 3.63 1.07 5.05
N LEU A 135 2.73 1.04 4.09
CA LEU A 135 1.79 2.11 3.79
C LEU A 135 0.37 1.55 3.73
N ARG A 136 -0.51 2.07 4.58
CA ARG A 136 -1.95 1.79 4.50
C ARG A 136 -2.59 2.72 3.48
N ALA A 137 -3.20 2.14 2.45
CA ALA A 137 -3.73 2.89 1.33
C ALA A 137 -5.02 3.65 1.69
N GLU A 138 -5.05 4.93 1.34
CA GLU A 138 -6.23 5.81 1.42
C GLU A 138 -6.83 6.01 0.03
N TYR A 139 -5.98 6.31 -0.96
CA TYR A 139 -6.34 6.36 -2.37
C TYR A 139 -5.39 5.52 -3.20
N LEU A 140 -5.96 4.73 -4.11
CA LEU A 140 -5.24 3.89 -5.06
C LEU A 140 -5.46 4.42 -6.48
N PHE A 141 -4.37 4.57 -7.25
CA PHE A 141 -4.40 4.94 -8.65
C PHE A 141 -3.76 3.83 -9.48
N VAL A 142 -4.55 3.17 -10.31
CA VAL A 142 -4.10 2.05 -11.15
C VAL A 142 -4.97 1.98 -12.41
N ASP A 143 -4.35 1.70 -13.56
CA ASP A 143 -5.03 1.59 -14.87
C ASP A 143 -5.93 2.79 -15.21
N GLY A 144 -5.46 4.00 -14.90
CA GLY A 144 -6.19 5.25 -15.15
C GLY A 144 -7.44 5.45 -14.28
N ARG A 145 -7.64 4.60 -13.26
CA ARG A 145 -8.76 4.67 -12.32
C ARG A 145 -8.27 5.08 -10.94
N THR A 146 -9.12 5.80 -10.22
CA THR A 146 -8.89 6.22 -8.83
C THR A 146 -9.91 5.56 -7.93
N TYR A 147 -9.46 5.02 -6.80
CA TYR A 147 -10.30 4.37 -5.80
C TYR A 147 -10.04 4.95 -4.42
N GLY A 148 -11.09 5.20 -3.65
CA GLY A 148 -10.99 5.49 -2.21
C GLY A 148 -11.03 4.19 -1.41
N LEU A 149 -10.15 4.01 -0.44
CA LEU A 149 -10.00 2.74 0.30
C LEU A 149 -10.36 2.84 1.80
N ARG A 150 -10.74 4.04 2.27
CA ARG A 150 -11.22 4.26 3.64
C ARG A 150 -12.53 3.53 3.90
N SER A 151 -13.48 3.65 2.98
CA SER A 151 -14.86 3.16 3.14
C SER A 151 -15.47 2.77 1.79
N SER A 152 -16.76 2.42 1.77
CA SER A 152 -17.46 2.12 0.51
C SER A 152 -17.60 3.37 -0.38
N PRO A 153 -17.87 3.21 -1.69
CA PRO A 153 -18.33 4.32 -2.52
C PRO A 153 -19.57 4.99 -1.89
N ALA A 154 -19.67 6.31 -2.05
CA ALA A 154 -20.86 7.08 -1.67
C ALA A 154 -22.02 6.91 -2.65
#